data_AF-A0AA95V511-F1
#
_entry.id   AF-A0AA95V511-F1
#
_cell.length_a   1.000
_cell.length_b   1.000
_cell.length_c   1.000
_cell.angle_alpha   90.00
_cell.angle_beta   90.00
_cell.angle_gamma   90.00
#
_symmetry.space_group_name_H-M   'P 1'
#
loop_
_entity.id
_entity.type
_entity.pdbx_description
1 polymer ?
#
loop_
_entity_poly.entity_id
_entity_poly.type
_entity_poly.pdbx_seq_one_letter_code
_entity_poly.pdbx_strand_id
1 'polypeptide(L)'
;GGIHCGQMHQLLDYLGEDVVLQFGGGTIGHPDGIQAGATANRVALEAMVLARNEGRDYVAEGPQILKDAAKTCGPLQTALDLWKNITFNYTSTDTA
;
A
#
# COMPACT_ATOMS: atom_id res chain seq x y z
N GLY A 1 -8.01 -9.15 -4.56
CA GLY A 1 -6.77 -9.48 -5.30
C GLY A 1 -6.46 -8.35 -6.28
N GLY A 2 -5.20 -8.21 -6.72
CA GLY A 2 -4.79 -7.09 -7.60
C GLY A 2 -4.40 -5.80 -6.86
N ILE A 3 -4.00 -5.92 -5.59
CA ILE A 3 -3.61 -4.79 -4.74
C ILE A 3 -2.09 -4.66 -4.62
N HIS A 4 -1.60 -3.45 -4.36
CA HIS A 4 -0.19 -3.12 -4.13
C HIS A 4 -0.02 -2.11 -2.98
N CYS A 5 1.19 -1.97 -2.44
CA CYS A 5 1.47 -1.12 -1.26
C CYS A 5 1.11 0.37 -1.44
N GLY A 6 1.06 0.86 -2.68
CA GLY A 6 0.64 2.23 -2.99
C GLY A 6 -0.81 2.54 -2.58
N GLN A 7 -1.65 1.51 -2.47
CA GLN A 7 -3.07 1.61 -2.10
C GLN A 7 -3.30 1.46 -0.59
N MET A 8 -2.25 1.36 0.23
CA MET A 8 -2.37 1.01 1.66
C MET A 8 -3.30 1.97 2.44
N HIS A 9 -3.29 3.26 2.11
CA HIS A 9 -4.17 4.26 2.72
C HIS A 9 -5.65 3.96 2.46
N GLN A 10 -6.01 3.63 1.21
CA GLN A 10 -7.38 3.25 0.83
C GLN A 10 -7.78 1.93 1.49
N LEU A 11 -6.88 0.95 1.53
CA LEU A 11 -7.16 -0.36 2.12
C LEU A 11 -7.49 -0.26 3.61
N LEU A 12 -6.71 0.51 4.37
CA LEU A 12 -6.97 0.71 5.81
C LEU A 12 -8.26 1.49 6.05
N ASP A 13 -8.59 2.47 5.21
CA ASP A 13 -9.82 3.25 5.33
C ASP A 13 -11.08 2.42 5.11
N TYR A 14 -11.10 1.61 4.04
CA TYR A 14 -12.27 0.81 3.71
C TYR A 14 -12.40 -0.48 4.53
N LEU A 15 -11.27 -1.09 4.96
CA LEU A 15 -11.27 -2.44 5.51
C LEU A 15 -10.96 -2.50 7.01
N GLY A 16 -10.35 -1.46 7.60
CA GLY A 16 -10.02 -1.43 9.02
C GLY A 16 -8.84 -2.32 9.42
N GLU A 17 -8.86 -2.84 10.65
CA GLU A 17 -7.73 -3.55 11.29
C GLU A 17 -7.84 -5.08 11.24
N ASP A 18 -9.03 -5.62 11.51
CA ASP A 18 -9.27 -7.06 11.66
C ASP A 18 -9.43 -7.75 10.29
N VAL A 19 -8.43 -7.55 9.43
CA VAL A 19 -8.42 -8.02 8.04
C VAL A 19 -7.05 -8.55 7.65
N VAL A 20 -7.02 -9.43 6.63
CA VAL A 20 -5.78 -9.91 6.02
C VAL A 20 -5.62 -9.27 4.65
N LEU A 21 -4.62 -8.40 4.50
CA LEU A 21 -4.27 -7.79 3.21
C LEU A 21 -3.30 -8.71 2.44
N GLN A 22 -3.79 -9.38 1.40
CA GLN A 22 -3.01 -10.34 0.61
C GLN A 22 -2.42 -9.74 -0.67
N PHE A 23 -1.09 -9.56 -0.68
CA PHE A 23 -0.33 -9.02 -1.80
C PHE A 23 0.38 -10.16 -2.57
N GLY A 24 -0.33 -10.86 -3.46
CA GLY A 24 0.26 -11.93 -4.29
C GLY A 24 1.29 -11.38 -5.29
N GLY A 25 0.80 -10.88 -6.44
CA GLY A 25 1.65 -10.22 -7.44
C GLY A 25 2.40 -9.01 -6.88
N GLY A 26 1.79 -8.27 -5.95
CA GLY A 26 2.41 -7.13 -5.24
C GLY A 26 3.56 -7.50 -4.28
N THR A 27 3.86 -8.79 -4.09
CA THR A 27 5.06 -9.26 -3.37
C THR A 27 6.04 -9.93 -4.33
N ILE A 28 5.56 -10.96 -5.05
CA ILE A 28 6.43 -11.81 -5.88
C ILE A 28 6.93 -11.07 -7.13
N GLY A 29 6.16 -10.09 -7.62
CA GLY A 29 6.52 -9.27 -8.77
C GLY A 29 7.49 -8.11 -8.47
N HIS A 30 8.01 -7.99 -7.24
CA HIS A 30 8.98 -6.96 -6.90
C HIS A 30 10.33 -7.22 -7.62
N PRO A 31 10.93 -6.23 -8.30
CA PRO A 31 12.11 -6.45 -9.15
C PRO A 31 13.36 -6.84 -8.36
N ASP A 32 13.46 -6.36 -7.11
CA ASP A 32 14.56 -6.72 -6.20
C ASP A 32 14.32 -8.04 -5.44
N GLY A 33 13.32 -8.82 -5.86
CA GLY A 33 13.01 -10.14 -5.32
C GLY A 33 11.93 -10.17 -4.23
N ILE A 34 11.51 -11.39 -3.88
CA ILE A 34 10.34 -11.67 -3.01
C ILE A 34 10.50 -11.04 -1.62
N GLN A 35 11.69 -11.11 -1.03
CA GLN A 35 11.95 -10.55 0.29
C GLN A 35 11.81 -9.01 0.29
N ALA A 36 12.24 -8.36 -0.79
CA ALA A 36 12.07 -6.92 -0.96
C ALA A 36 10.58 -6.56 -1.09
N GLY A 37 9.82 -7.30 -1.90
CA GLY A 37 8.37 -7.12 -2.01
C GLY A 37 7.63 -7.28 -0.68
N ALA A 38 8.00 -8.29 0.12
CA ALA A 38 7.42 -8.51 1.43
C ALA A 38 7.76 -7.34 2.39
N THR A 39 9.01 -6.89 2.38
CA THR A 39 9.48 -5.72 3.14
C THR A 39 8.69 -4.47 2.75
N ALA A 40 8.51 -4.19 1.46
CA ALA A 40 7.78 -3.02 0.97
C ALA A 40 6.33 -2.99 1.49
N ASN A 41 5.61 -4.11 1.38
CA ASN A 41 4.22 -4.20 1.87
C ASN A 41 4.14 -4.00 3.39
N ARG A 42 5.09 -4.57 4.15
CA ARG A 42 5.13 -4.44 5.60
C ARG A 42 5.41 -3.01 6.06
N VAL A 43 6.43 -2.36 5.48
CA VAL A 43 6.79 -0.97 5.82
C VAL A 43 5.66 -0.01 5.46
N ALA A 44 5.01 -0.20 4.31
CA ALA A 44 3.85 0.61 3.93
C ALA A 44 2.70 0.50 4.95
N LEU A 45 2.39 -0.71 5.41
CA LEU A 45 1.33 -0.95 6.40
C LEU A 45 1.66 -0.30 7.74
N GLU A 46 2.86 -0.54 8.27
CA GLU A 46 3.28 0.00 9.56
C GLU A 46 3.36 1.53 9.55
N ALA A 47 3.88 2.13 8.48
CA ALA A 47 3.93 3.58 8.33
C ALA A 47 2.52 4.21 8.30
N MET A 48 1.58 3.55 7.61
CA MET A 48 0.20 4.05 7.51
C MET A 48 -0.55 3.90 8.85
N VAL A 49 -0.39 2.77 9.54
CA VAL A 49 -0.98 2.55 10.87
C VAL A 49 -0.42 3.53 11.90
N LEU A 50 0.88 3.81 11.87
CA LEU A 50 1.49 4.81 12.74
C LEU A 50 0.90 6.20 12.49
N ALA A 51 0.88 6.65 11.23
CA ALA A 51 0.32 7.95 10.87
C ALA A 51 -1.15 8.11 11.28
N ARG A 52 -1.96 7.07 11.09
CA ARG A 52 -3.34 7.01 11.55
C ARG A 52 -3.42 7.14 13.08
N ASN A 53 -2.60 6.39 13.82
CA ASN A 53 -2.59 6.42 15.28
C ASN A 53 -2.12 7.77 15.86
N GLU A 54 -1.29 8.50 15.11
CA GLU A 54 -0.88 9.87 15.43
C GLU A 54 -1.96 10.92 15.07
N GLY A 55 -3.11 10.49 14.52
CA GLY A 55 -4.23 11.36 14.19
C GLY A 55 -4.09 12.13 12.88
N ARG A 56 -3.18 11.71 11.99
CA ARG A 56 -3.05 12.31 10.65
C ARG A 56 -4.23 11.94 9.77
N ASP A 57 -4.55 12.79 8.79
CA ASP A 57 -5.50 12.45 7.74
C ASP A 57 -4.80 11.54 6.72
N TYR A 58 -4.64 10.28 7.11
CA TYR A 58 -3.89 9.30 6.33
C TYR A 58 -4.58 8.94 5.01
N VAL A 59 -5.86 9.29 4.83
CA VAL A 59 -6.59 9.10 3.57
C VAL A 59 -6.15 10.15 2.55
N ALA A 60 -6.15 11.43 2.93
CA ALA A 60 -5.70 12.50 2.07
C ALA A 60 -4.16 12.56 1.93
N GLU A 61 -3.45 12.31 3.02
CA GLU A 61 -1.98 12.37 3.09
C GLU A 61 -1.29 11.05 2.71
N GLY A 62 -2.06 9.99 2.45
CA GLY A 62 -1.58 8.62 2.26
C GLY A 62 -0.41 8.49 1.27
N PRO A 63 -0.50 9.03 0.04
CA PRO A 63 0.61 9.00 -0.90
C PRO A 63 1.88 9.68 -0.39
N GLN A 64 1.75 10.74 0.41
CA GLN A 64 2.90 11.44 0.99
C GLN A 64 3.51 10.65 2.15
N ILE A 65 2.69 10.05 3.03
CA ILE A 65 3.15 9.16 4.10
C ILE A 65 4.00 8.01 3.53
N LEU A 66 3.52 7.37 2.46
CA LEU A 66 4.25 6.29 1.79
C LEU A 66 5.56 6.76 1.16
N LYS A 67 5.57 7.94 0.51
CA LYS A 67 6.79 8.55 -0.03
C LYS A 67 7.80 8.89 1.07
N ASP A 68 7.33 9.35 2.23
CA ASP A 68 8.22 9.67 3.35
C ASP A 68 8.85 8.41 3.94
N ALA A 69 8.08 7.32 4.10
CA ALA A 69 8.63 6.02 4.50
C ALA A 69 9.60 5.45 3.45
N ALA A 70 9.35 5.68 2.17
CA ALA A 70 10.22 5.22 1.08
C ALA A 70 11.62 5.86 1.09
N LYS A 71 11.76 7.08 1.62
CA LYS A 71 13.08 7.77 1.72
C LYS A 71 14.12 6.95 2.49
N THR A 72 13.69 6.12 3.44
CA THR A 72 14.56 5.27 4.26
C THR A 72 14.38 3.77 3.96
N CYS A 73 13.53 3.42 2.99
CA CYS A 73 13.23 2.04 2.62
C CYS A 73 13.29 1.87 1.09
N GLY A 74 14.44 1.40 0.59
CA GLY A 74 14.65 1.11 -0.83
C GLY A 74 13.59 0.19 -1.45
N PRO A 75 13.24 -0.95 -0.84
CA PRO A 75 12.17 -1.81 -1.36
C PRO A 75 10.83 -1.09 -1.51
N LEU A 76 10.44 -0.26 -0.54
CA LEU A 76 9.21 0.52 -0.66
C LEU A 76 9.30 1.54 -1.80
N GLN A 77 10.42 2.24 -1.94
CA GLN A 77 10.65 3.17 -3.05
C GLN A 77 10.46 2.48 -4.40
N THR A 78 11.14 1.35 -4.62
CA THR A 78 11.04 0.57 -5.86
C THR A 78 9.60 0.11 -6.13
N ALA A 79 8.91 -0.40 -5.12
CA ALA A 79 7.52 -0.84 -5.24
C ALA A 79 6.55 0.30 -5.62
N LEU A 80 6.72 1.48 -5.01
CA LEU A 80 5.92 2.66 -5.34
C LEU A 80 6.17 3.12 -6.77
N ASP A 81 7.43 3.15 -7.21
CA ASP A 81 7.76 3.56 -8.58
C ASP A 81 7.21 2.60 -9.64
N LEU A 82 7.22 1.30 -9.34
CA LEU A 82 6.72 0.27 -10.25
C LEU A 82 5.20 0.33 -10.44
N TRP A 83 4.44 0.48 -9.36
CA TRP A 83 2.98 0.31 -9.39
C TRP A 83 2.16 1.61 -9.25
N LYS A 84 2.79 2.79 -9.09
CA LYS A 84 2.09 4.08 -8.85
C LYS A 84 0.94 4.43 -9.80
N ASN A 85 0.99 3.98 -11.05
CA ASN A 85 -0.02 4.30 -12.07
C ASN A 85 -1.03 3.18 -12.30
N ILE A 86 -0.95 2.08 -11.56
CA ILE A 86 -1.83 0.93 -11.74
C ILE A 86 -3.08 1.12 -10.90
N THR A 87 -4.24 1.19 -11.56
CA THR A 87 -5.56 1.26 -10.92
C THR A 87 -6.55 0.39 -11.68
N PHE A 88 -7.58 -0.11 -10.99
CA PHE A 88 -8.63 -0.94 -11.58
C PHE A 88 -9.98 -0.26 -11.35
N ASN A 89 -10.35 0.66 -12.23
CA ASN A 89 -11.58 1.45 -12.13
C ASN A 89 -12.57 1.02 -13.23
N TYR A 90 -13.59 0.27 -12.84
CA TYR A 90 -14.66 -0.22 -13.72
C TYR A 90 -16.01 0.01 -13.06
N THR A 91 -17.09 0.08 -13.86
CA THR A 91 -18.45 0.18 -13.33
C THR A 91 -18.82 -1.06 -12.52
N SER A 92 -19.21 -0.89 -11.26
CA SER A 92 -19.71 -1.98 -10.41
C SER A 92 -21.02 -2.54 -10.93
N THR A 93 -21.20 -3.86 -10.85
CA THR A 93 -22.45 -4.54 -11.22
C THR A 93 -23.39 -4.78 -10.03
N ASP A 94 -22.83 -4.91 -8.83
CA ASP A 94 -23.57 -5.00 -7.57
C ASP A 94 -23.59 -3.62 -6.90
N THR A 95 -24.73 -2.93 -6.98
CA THR A 95 -24.93 -1.56 -6.47
C THR A 95 -26.08 -1.54 -5.46
N ALA A 96 -26.05 -0.59 -4.52
CA ALA A 96 -27.07 -0.40 -3.48
C ALA A 96 -28.51 -0.24 -4.02
#